data_AF-A0A8C4ZH79-F1
#
_entry.id   AF-A0A8C4ZH79-F1
#
_cell.length_a   1.000
_cell.length_b   1.000
_cell.length_c   1.000
_cell.angle_alpha   90.00
_cell.angle_beta   90.00
_cell.angle_gamma   90.00
#
_symmetry.space_group_name_H-M   'P 1'
#
loop_
_entity.id
_entity.type
_entity.pdbx_description
1 polymer ?
#
loop_
_entity_poly.entity_id
_entity_poly.type
_entity_poly.pdbx_seq_one_letter_code
_entity_poly.pdbx_strand_id
1 'polypeptide(L)'
;MLAMVFKLLTDLKEQRKDSMKNKHSAGQQNLNTIMYETLKYLSKTPCSRQSPETVREFLTTMMPHKLTKAEKLQLLNHRPLTAVEIQLMVEESEERLSEEQIEELIQTVTSALPGDPEQEGAASAEADVDQGL
;
A
#
# COMPACT_ATOMS: atom_id res chain seq x y z
N MET A 1 5.11 -6.02 -0.96
CA MET A 1 4.70 -7.45 -1.02
C MET A 1 3.26 -7.57 -1.50
N LEU A 2 2.32 -6.79 -0.96
CA LEU A 2 0.91 -6.82 -1.38
C LEU A 2 0.69 -6.54 -2.87
N ALA A 3 1.43 -5.60 -3.47
CA ALA A 3 1.38 -5.35 -4.92
C ALA A 3 1.75 -6.59 -5.75
N MET A 4 2.75 -7.37 -5.32
CA MET A 4 3.12 -8.63 -5.98
C MET A 4 2.05 -9.71 -5.80
N VAL A 5 1.45 -9.79 -4.61
CA VAL A 5 0.34 -10.71 -4.35
C VAL A 5 -0.87 -10.34 -5.22
N PHE A 6 -1.20 -9.05 -5.35
CA PHE A 6 -2.27 -8.58 -6.23
C PHE A 6 -2.01 -8.94 -7.69
N LYS A 7 -0.78 -8.71 -8.18
CA LYS A 7 -0.38 -9.09 -9.54
C LYS A 7 -0.48 -10.60 -9.76
N LEU A 8 0.07 -11.40 -8.85
CA LEU A 8 0.00 -12.86 -8.91
C LEU A 8 -1.44 -13.37 -8.94
N LEU A 9 -2.31 -12.85 -8.06
CA LEU A 9 -3.72 -13.26 -8.02
C LEU A 9 -4.47 -12.84 -9.30
N THR A 10 -4.10 -11.70 -9.89
CA THR A 10 -4.67 -11.25 -11.17
C THR A 10 -4.24 -12.17 -12.32
N ASP A 11 -2.95 -12.51 -12.39
CA ASP A 11 -2.40 -13.42 -13.41
C ASP A 11 -3.00 -14.84 -13.28
N LEU A 12 -3.17 -15.34 -12.05
CA LEU A 12 -3.83 -16.62 -11.78
C LEU A 12 -5.32 -16.62 -12.18
N LYS A 13 -6.03 -15.51 -11.97
CA LYS A 13 -7.43 -15.36 -12.41
C LYS A 13 -7.53 -15.43 -13.94
N GLU A 14 -6.58 -14.84 -14.66
CA GLU A 14 -6.53 -14.84 -16.12
C GLU A 14 -6.21 -16.24 -16.68
N GLN A 15 -5.17 -16.92 -16.17
CA GLN A 15 -4.82 -18.29 -16.55
C GLN A 15 -5.97 -19.31 -16.33
N ARG A 16 -6.79 -19.08 -15.30
CA ARG A 16 -7.94 -19.95 -15.02
C ARG A 16 -9.18 -19.66 -15.85
N LYS A 17 -9.28 -18.47 -16.43
CA LYS A 17 -10.30 -18.17 -17.45
C LYS A 17 -10.09 -19.04 -18.70
N ASP A 18 -8.84 -19.33 -19.03
CA ASP A 18 -8.47 -20.20 -20.17
C ASP A 18 -8.60 -21.70 -19.85
N SER A 19 -8.52 -22.07 -18.57
CA SER A 19 -8.53 -23.47 -18.10
C SER A 19 -9.94 -23.99 -17.71
N MET A 20 -11.01 -23.34 -18.16
CA MET A 20 -12.40 -23.56 -17.69
C MET A 20 -13.02 -24.95 -18.01
N LYS A 21 -12.25 -25.92 -18.48
CA LYS A 21 -12.73 -27.28 -18.75
C LYS A 21 -12.39 -28.21 -17.57
N ASN A 22 -13.44 -28.57 -16.82
CA ASN A 22 -13.56 -29.77 -15.99
C ASN A 22 -12.88 -29.78 -14.60
N LYS A 23 -13.54 -29.21 -13.58
CA LYS A 23 -13.79 -29.84 -12.25
C LYS A 23 -14.55 -28.88 -11.32
N HIS A 24 -15.85 -29.12 -11.14
CA HIS A 24 -16.64 -28.53 -10.06
C HIS A 24 -16.39 -29.34 -8.78
N SER A 25 -15.41 -28.95 -7.98
CA SER A 25 -15.18 -29.51 -6.64
C SER A 25 -15.39 -28.44 -5.58
N ALA A 26 -15.77 -28.84 -4.36
CA ALA A 26 -15.92 -27.92 -3.23
C ALA A 26 -14.62 -27.14 -2.95
N GLY A 27 -13.45 -27.79 -3.09
CA GLY A 27 -12.15 -27.12 -2.97
C GLY A 27 -11.93 -26.02 -4.02
N GLN A 28 -12.45 -26.21 -5.24
CA GLN A 28 -12.37 -25.21 -6.30
C GLN A 28 -13.25 -23.98 -6.02
N GLN A 29 -14.42 -24.19 -5.40
CA GLN A 29 -15.32 -23.12 -4.99
C GLN A 29 -14.72 -22.30 -3.83
N ASN A 30 -14.12 -22.96 -2.84
CA ASN A 30 -13.44 -22.28 -1.74
C ASN A 30 -12.30 -21.41 -2.26
N LEU A 31 -11.47 -21.94 -3.17
CA LEU A 31 -10.38 -21.18 -3.79
C LEU A 31 -10.89 -19.98 -4.60
N ASN A 32 -11.98 -20.14 -5.35
CA ASN A 32 -12.59 -19.02 -6.08
C ASN A 32 -13.04 -17.90 -5.14
N THR A 33 -13.63 -18.27 -3.99
CA THR A 33 -14.10 -17.31 -2.99
C THR A 33 -12.93 -16.55 -2.37
N ILE A 34 -11.90 -17.27 -1.90
CA ILE A 34 -10.69 -16.66 -1.32
C ILE A 34 -10.02 -15.73 -2.33
N MET A 35 -9.89 -16.16 -3.60
CA MET A 35 -9.29 -15.35 -4.66
C MET A 35 -10.09 -14.08 -4.93
N TYR A 36 -11.42 -14.18 -5.00
CA TYR A 36 -12.31 -13.04 -5.22
C TYR A 36 -12.25 -12.05 -4.05
N GLU A 37 -12.40 -12.51 -2.82
CA GLU A 37 -12.38 -11.65 -1.63
C GLU A 37 -11.02 -10.98 -1.43
N THR A 38 -9.92 -11.73 -1.62
CA THR A 38 -8.56 -11.18 -1.53
C THR A 38 -8.33 -10.13 -2.61
N LEU A 39 -8.68 -10.40 -3.87
CA LEU A 39 -8.56 -9.41 -4.94
C LEU A 39 -9.42 -8.19 -4.69
N LYS A 40 -10.65 -8.37 -4.19
CA LYS A 40 -11.56 -7.28 -3.86
C LYS A 40 -10.99 -6.41 -2.74
N TYR A 41 -10.41 -7.00 -1.70
CA TYR A 41 -9.75 -6.25 -0.63
C TYR A 41 -8.52 -5.49 -1.16
N LEU A 42 -7.62 -6.18 -1.85
CA LEU A 42 -6.38 -5.58 -2.39
C LEU A 42 -6.64 -4.52 -3.47
N SER A 43 -7.75 -4.62 -4.21
CA SER A 43 -8.14 -3.58 -5.18
C SER A 43 -8.49 -2.24 -4.53
N LYS A 44 -8.86 -2.25 -3.25
CA LYS A 44 -9.14 -1.05 -2.45
C LYS A 44 -7.92 -0.49 -1.75
N THR A 45 -6.77 -1.17 -1.85
CA THR A 45 -5.53 -0.69 -1.25
C THR A 45 -4.67 0.01 -2.31
N PRO A 46 -3.75 0.90 -1.91
CA PRO A 46 -2.83 1.60 -2.82
C PRO A 46 -1.96 0.64 -3.65
N CYS A 47 -1.84 -0.62 -3.19
CA CYS A 47 -1.03 -1.66 -3.83
C CYS A 47 -1.53 -2.05 -5.22
N SER A 48 -2.81 -1.82 -5.54
CA SER A 48 -3.38 -2.16 -6.84
C SER A 48 -2.81 -1.32 -8.00
N ARG A 49 -2.24 -0.16 -7.68
CA ARG A 49 -1.73 0.82 -8.65
C ARG A 49 -0.21 0.89 -8.70
N GLN A 50 0.48 0.15 -7.84
CA GLN A 50 1.94 0.11 -7.79
C GLN A 50 2.49 -0.78 -8.91
N SER A 51 3.52 -0.32 -9.60
CA SER A 51 4.30 -1.14 -10.53
C SER A 51 5.61 -1.61 -9.87
N PRO A 52 6.26 -2.68 -10.40
CA PRO A 52 7.57 -3.10 -9.92
C PRO A 52 8.63 -1.99 -9.96
N GLU A 53 8.53 -1.07 -10.91
CA GLU A 53 9.42 0.08 -11.07
C GLU A 53 9.21 1.07 -9.91
N THR A 54 7.96 1.44 -9.65
CA THR A 54 7.56 2.29 -8.51
C THR A 54 8.03 1.71 -7.17
N VAL A 55 7.89 0.39 -6.98
CA VAL A 55 8.34 -0.29 -5.75
C VAL A 55 9.86 -0.20 -5.59
N ARG A 56 10.62 -0.38 -6.68
CA ARG A 56 12.09 -0.26 -6.64
C ARG A 56 12.50 1.16 -6.32
N GLU A 57 11.91 2.13 -7.00
CA GLU A 57 12.17 3.56 -6.77
C GLU A 57 11.89 3.94 -5.31
N PHE A 58 10.73 3.56 -4.79
CA PHE A 58 10.39 3.74 -3.37
C PHE A 58 11.46 3.14 -2.44
N LEU A 59 11.88 1.89 -2.68
CA LEU A 59 12.88 1.25 -1.83
C LEU A 59 14.26 1.92 -1.92
N THR A 60 14.62 2.48 -3.08
CA THR A 60 15.84 3.26 -3.29
C THR A 60 15.79 4.59 -2.54
N THR A 61 14.70 5.34 -2.67
CA THR A 61 14.52 6.62 -1.97
C THR A 61 14.40 6.42 -0.45
N MET A 62 13.96 5.22 -0.02
CA MET A 62 13.90 4.84 1.40
C MET A 62 15.22 4.30 1.98
N MET A 63 16.29 4.21 1.20
CA MET A 63 17.60 3.74 1.71
C MET A 63 18.27 4.68 2.73
N PRO A 64 18.24 6.02 2.55
CA PRO A 64 18.85 6.97 3.48
C PRO A 64 18.15 6.97 4.85
N HIS A 65 16.85 6.68 4.88
CA HIS A 65 16.09 6.58 6.11
C HIS A 65 16.46 5.28 6.86
N LYS A 66 16.78 5.41 8.15
CA LYS A 66 17.14 4.28 9.05
C LYS A 66 15.90 3.47 9.45
N LEU A 67 15.17 2.98 8.47
CA LEU A 67 13.98 2.15 8.64
C LEU A 67 14.31 0.66 8.49
N THR A 68 13.68 -0.16 9.29
CA THR A 68 13.75 -1.62 9.18
C THR A 68 13.02 -2.11 7.93
N LYS A 69 13.27 -3.37 7.54
CA LYS A 69 12.57 -3.97 6.40
C LYS A 69 11.05 -4.06 6.62
N ALA A 70 10.62 -4.24 7.88
CA ALA A 70 9.22 -4.33 8.24
C ALA A 70 8.54 -2.96 8.13
N GLU A 71 9.17 -1.90 8.64
CA GLU A 71 8.69 -0.52 8.54
C GLU A 71 8.55 -0.10 7.07
N LYS A 72 9.59 -0.30 6.26
CA LYS A 72 9.53 -0.02 4.80
C LYS A 72 8.40 -0.78 4.10
N LEU A 73 8.15 -2.02 4.52
CA LEU A 73 7.06 -2.83 3.98
C LEU A 73 5.69 -2.29 4.39
N GLN A 74 5.52 -1.84 5.64
CA GLN A 74 4.28 -1.23 6.09
C GLN A 74 4.01 0.08 5.33
N LEU A 75 5.01 0.96 5.21
CA LEU A 75 4.89 2.22 4.46
C LEU A 75 4.46 1.96 3.01
N LEU A 76 5.07 0.97 2.36
CA LEU A 76 4.72 0.57 1.00
C LEU A 76 3.27 0.06 0.89
N ASN A 77 2.80 -0.68 1.89
CA ASN A 77 1.48 -1.31 1.86
C ASN A 77 0.33 -0.33 2.18
N HIS A 78 0.57 0.62 3.08
CA HIS A 78 -0.47 1.52 3.60
C HIS A 78 -0.40 2.94 3.04
N ARG A 79 0.75 3.37 2.51
CA ARG A 79 0.99 4.73 1.97
C ARG A 79 0.48 5.81 2.95
N PRO A 80 1.16 5.99 4.11
CA PRO A 80 0.72 6.98 5.08
C PRO A 80 0.76 8.40 4.51
N LEU A 81 -0.22 9.20 4.94
CA LEU A 81 -0.40 10.60 4.55
C LEU A 81 -0.17 11.55 5.72
N THR A 82 -0.14 11.03 6.95
CA THR A 82 -0.02 11.85 8.17
C THR A 82 1.12 11.37 9.06
N ALA A 83 1.65 12.28 9.89
CA ALA A 83 2.69 11.96 10.86
C ALA A 83 2.23 10.90 11.88
N VAL A 84 0.96 10.96 12.28
CA VAL A 84 0.34 10.00 13.22
C VAL A 84 0.39 8.58 12.67
N GLU A 85 0.09 8.39 11.38
CA GLU A 85 0.20 7.07 10.76
C GLU A 85 1.63 6.54 10.77
N ILE A 86 2.63 7.40 10.51
CA ILE A 86 4.04 7.01 10.58
C ILE A 86 4.43 6.61 12.01
N GLN A 87 3.97 7.34 13.03
CA GLN A 87 4.22 7.01 14.44
C GLN A 87 3.63 5.65 14.83
N LEU A 88 2.50 5.26 14.24
CA LEU A 88 1.91 3.92 14.44
C LEU A 88 2.64 2.80 13.70
N MET A 89 3.39 3.14 12.65
CA MET A 89 4.08 2.17 11.78
C MET A 89 5.57 2.02 12.10
N VAL A 90 6.20 3.05 12.69
CA VAL A 90 7.62 3.08 13.04
C VAL A 90 7.76 3.12 14.55
N GLU A 91 8.34 2.06 15.12
CA GLU A 91 8.58 1.97 16.56
C GLU A 91 9.61 3.01 17.01
N GLU A 92 9.34 3.65 18.15
CA GLU A 92 10.18 4.70 18.74
C GLU A 92 10.50 5.83 17.74
N SER A 93 9.52 6.16 16.89
CA SER A 93 9.68 7.16 15.82
C SER A 93 10.13 8.53 16.36
N GLU A 94 9.61 8.97 17.50
CA GLU A 94 9.98 10.24 18.15
C GLU A 94 11.43 10.30 18.62
N GLU A 95 12.04 9.15 18.93
CA GLU A 95 13.45 9.06 19.34
C GLU A 95 14.39 8.85 18.13
N ARG A 96 13.88 8.25 17.05
CA ARG A 96 14.67 7.84 15.88
C ARG A 96 14.63 8.84 14.72
N LEU A 97 13.57 9.64 14.62
CA LEU A 97 13.30 10.55 13.51
C LEU A 97 12.92 11.93 14.03
N SER A 98 13.46 12.99 13.43
CA SER A 98 12.98 14.34 13.68
C SER A 98 11.64 14.60 12.97
N GLU A 99 10.91 15.63 13.40
CA GLU A 99 9.69 16.08 12.72
C GLU A 99 9.95 16.38 11.23
N GLU A 100 11.07 17.04 10.92
CA GLU A 100 11.49 17.31 9.53
C GLU A 100 11.69 16.02 8.71
N GLN A 101 12.27 14.97 9.33
CA GLN A 101 12.45 13.68 8.67
C GLN A 101 11.13 12.95 8.47
N ILE A 102 10.17 13.11 9.39
CA ILE A 102 8.82 12.56 9.25
C ILE A 102 8.10 13.24 8.09
N GLU A 103 8.16 14.57 7.98
CA GLU A 103 7.58 15.31 6.85
C GLU A 103 8.22 14.93 5.52
N GLU A 104 9.56 14.84 5.46
CA GLU A 104 10.28 14.37 4.28
C GLU A 104 9.85 12.95 3.89
N LEU A 105 9.62 12.08 4.87
CA LEU A 105 9.17 10.71 4.66
C LEU A 105 7.76 10.67 4.06
N ILE A 106 6.82 11.48 4.57
CA ILE A 106 5.45 11.60 4.03
C ILE A 106 5.51 12.11 2.58
N GLN A 107 6.31 13.13 2.31
CA GLN A 107 6.45 13.69 0.97
C GLN A 107 7.07 12.67 0.00
N THR A 108 8.07 11.92 0.46
CA THR A 108 8.70 10.84 -0.31
C THR A 108 7.72 9.72 -0.61
N VAL A 109 6.94 9.26 0.38
CA VAL A 109 5.88 8.24 0.20
C VAL A 109 4.85 8.71 -0.82
N THR A 110 4.40 9.96 -0.70
CA THR A 110 3.33 10.53 -1.52
C THR A 110 3.76 10.71 -2.98
N SER A 111 5.00 11.15 -3.21
CA SER A 111 5.57 11.37 -4.55
C SER A 111 5.99 10.07 -5.23
N ALA A 112 6.54 9.11 -4.48
CA ALA A 112 7.02 7.85 -5.02
C ALA A 112 5.89 6.84 -5.26
N LEU A 113 4.80 6.87 -4.48
CA LEU A 113 3.71 5.90 -4.59
C LEU A 113 2.44 6.53 -5.20
N PRO A 114 1.83 5.91 -6.22
CA PRO A 114 0.60 6.41 -6.82
C PRO A 114 -0.53 6.44 -5.80
N GLY A 115 -1.12 7.62 -5.62
CA GLY A 115 -2.23 7.84 -4.69
C GLY A 115 -3.58 7.50 -5.26
N ASP A 116 -4.56 7.27 -4.38
CA ASP A 116 -5.97 7.16 -4.79
C ASP A 116 -6.53 8.56 -5.07
N PRO A 117 -7.22 8.81 -6.20
CA PRO A 117 -7.71 10.14 -6.55
C PRO A 117 -8.81 10.58 -5.57
N GLU A 118 -9.44 9.62 -4.88
CA GLU A 118 -10.47 9.84 -3.87
C GLU A 118 -9.88 10.21 -2.50
N GLN A 119 -8.63 9.86 -2.20
CA GLN A 119 -7.94 10.20 -0.95
C GLN A 119 -7.20 11.55 -1.00
N GLU A 120 -6.76 11.99 -2.19
CA GLU A 120 -6.13 13.29 -2.39
C GLU A 120 -7.09 14.48 -2.09
N GLY A 121 -8.40 14.27 -2.22
CA GLY A 121 -9.43 15.26 -1.85
C GLY A 121 -9.74 15.35 -0.34
N ALA A 122 -9.37 14.35 0.46
CA ALA A 122 -9.66 14.33 1.90
C ALA A 122 -8.54 15.02 2.72
N ALA A 123 -7.28 14.84 2.33
CA ALA A 123 -6.14 15.48 3.00
C ALA A 123 -6.13 17.01 2.89
N SER A 124 -6.78 17.57 1.86
CA SER A 124 -6.96 19.02 1.70
C SER A 124 -8.12 19.59 2.53
N ALA A 125 -9.02 18.76 3.05
CA ALA A 125 -10.17 19.19 3.85
C ALA A 125 -9.89 19.19 5.37
N GLU A 126 -8.93 18.40 5.86
CA GLU A 126 -8.58 18.36 7.29
C GLU A 126 -7.60 19.47 7.71
N ALA A 127 -6.88 20.09 6.76
CA ALA A 127 -5.99 21.21 7.04
C ALA A 127 -6.72 22.55 7.33
N ASP A 128 -8.02 22.65 7.02
CA ASP A 128 -8.80 23.89 7.15
C ASP A 128 -9.56 24.00 8.49
N VAL A 129 -9.59 22.93 9.31
CA VAL A 129 -10.40 22.91 10.54
C VAL A 129 -9.63 23.44 11.78
N ASP A 130 -8.30 23.57 11.72
CA ASP A 130 -7.47 23.95 12.88
C ASP A 130 -7.15 25.46 12.97
N GLN A 131 -7.53 26.29 11.99
CA GLN A 131 -7.28 27.75 12.03
C GLN A 131 -8.42 28.61 12.56
N GLY A 132 -9.46 28.00 13.14
CA GLY A 132 -10.68 28.72 13.52
C GLY A 132 -11.25 28.34 14.88
N LEU A 133 -10.50 28.52 15.97
CA LEU A 133 -11.05 28.70 17.33
C LEU A 133 -10.13 29.59 18.19
#